data_AF-A0A1W9ITM7-F1
#
_entry.id   AF-A0A1W9ITM7-F1
#
_cell.length_a   1.000
_cell.length_b   1.000
_cell.length_c   1.000
_cell.angle_alpha   90.00
_cell.angle_beta   90.00
_cell.angle_gamma   90.00
#
_symmetry.space_group_name_H-M   'P 1'
#
loop_
_entity.id
_entity.type
_entity.pdbx_description
1 polymer ?
#
loop_
_entity_poly.entity_id
_entity_poly.type
_entity_poly.pdbx_seq_one_letter_code
_entity_poly.pdbx_strand_id
1 'polypeptide(L)'
;MLYILMFVASVAVTLGGCALFTNAVEWLGKRLGVSEGAVGSIFAAIGTTLPETSIPIIAIFFGESQEETDVGLGAILGAPFMLSTLVLPILAFLLML
;
A
#
# COMPACT_ATOMS: atom_id res chain seq x y z
N MET A 1 19.82 -15.13 -12.27
CA MET A 1 18.59 -15.83 -12.74
C MET A 1 17.54 -15.93 -11.64
N LEU A 2 17.86 -16.50 -10.47
CA LEU A 2 16.91 -16.67 -9.35
C LEU A 2 16.26 -15.34 -8.89
N TYR A 3 17.04 -14.28 -8.66
CA TYR A 3 16.49 -12.98 -8.25
C TYR A 3 15.52 -12.36 -9.27
N ILE A 4 15.80 -12.53 -10.56
CA ILE A 4 14.91 -12.07 -11.63
C ILE A 4 13.60 -12.84 -11.59
N LEU A 5 13.66 -14.17 -11.41
CA LEU A 5 12.48 -15.01 -11.26
C LEU A 5 11.67 -14.60 -10.02
N MET A 6 12.32 -14.36 -8.88
CA MET A 6 11.66 -13.89 -7.66
C MET A 6 10.99 -12.54 -7.86
N PHE A 7 11.65 -11.60 -8.55
CA PHE A 7 11.09 -10.29 -8.84
C PHE A 7 9.85 -10.39 -9.74
N VAL A 8 9.91 -11.18 -10.81
CA VAL A 8 8.76 -11.38 -11.71
C VAL A 8 7.61 -12.07 -10.96
N ALA A 9 7.92 -13.08 -10.13
CA ALA A 9 6.92 -13.76 -9.31
C ALA A 9 6.28 -12.81 -8.30
N SER A 10 7.05 -11.96 -7.61
CA SER A 10 6.51 -11.00 -6.66
C SER A 10 5.59 -10.00 -7.34
N VAL A 11 5.98 -9.46 -8.50
CA VAL A 11 5.13 -8.54 -9.27
C VAL A 11 3.82 -9.23 -9.67
N ALA A 12 3.88 -10.47 -10.19
CA ALA A 12 2.68 -11.21 -10.58
C ALA A 12 1.74 -11.48 -9.38
N VAL A 13 2.30 -11.89 -8.24
CA VAL A 13 1.54 -12.11 -7.00
C VAL A 13 0.92 -10.82 -6.49
N THR A 14 1.66 -9.71 -6.50
CA THR A 14 1.14 -8.41 -6.08
C THR A 14 0.00 -7.95 -6.98
N LEU A 15 0.16 -8.01 -8.31
CA LEU A 15 -0.90 -7.62 -9.25
C LEU A 15 -2.15 -8.49 -9.11
N GLY A 16 -1.98 -9.81 -8.99
CA GLY A 16 -3.09 -10.73 -8.74
C GLY A 16 -3.77 -10.48 -7.38
N GLY A 17 -2.97 -10.20 -6.35
CA GLY A 17 -3.43 -9.85 -5.01
C GLY A 17 -4.24 -8.56 -5.01
N CYS A 18 -3.78 -7.52 -5.71
CA CYS A 18 -4.52 -6.26 -5.86
C CYS A 18 -5.89 -6.49 -6.49
N ALA A 19 -5.97 -7.28 -7.57
CA ALA A 19 -7.25 -7.59 -8.22
C ALA A 19 -8.20 -8.35 -7.30
N LEU A 20 -7.71 -9.36 -6.56
CA LEU A 20 -8.55 -10.09 -5.60
C LEU A 20 -9.01 -9.19 -4.44
N PHE A 21 -8.11 -8.38 -3.92
CA PHE A 21 -8.34 -7.51 -2.76
C PHE A 21 -9.39 -6.43 -3.05
N THR A 22 -9.28 -5.72 -4.17
CA THR A 22 -10.24 -4.66 -4.53
C THR A 22 -11.65 -5.23 -4.68
N ASN A 23 -11.80 -6.34 -5.40
CA ASN A 23 -13.09 -7.02 -5.57
C ASN A 23 -13.67 -7.49 -4.22
N ALA A 24 -12.84 -8.05 -3.34
CA ALA A 24 -13.28 -8.50 -2.02
C ALA A 24 -13.78 -7.34 -1.16
N VAL A 25 -13.06 -6.21 -1.16
CA VAL A 25 -13.39 -5.02 -0.38
C VAL A 25 -14.66 -4.34 -0.92
N GLU A 26 -14.85 -4.27 -2.23
CA GLU A 26 -16.10 -3.78 -2.84
C GLU A 26 -17.31 -4.62 -2.43
N TRP A 27 -17.18 -5.95 -2.49
CA TRP A 27 -18.27 -6.85 -2.12
C TRP A 27 -18.58 -6.80 -0.61
N LEU A 28 -17.53 -6.68 0.21
CA LEU A 28 -17.67 -6.44 1.65
C LEU A 28 -18.42 -5.13 1.91
N GLY A 29 -18.07 -4.06 1.20
CA GLY A 29 -18.74 -2.77 1.26
C GLY A 29 -20.24 -2.85 0.97
N LYS A 30 -20.60 -3.54 -0.12
CA LYS A 30 -22.00 -3.78 -0.49
C LYS A 30 -22.77 -4.56 0.58
N ARG A 31 -22.14 -5.58 1.18
CA ARG A 31 -22.77 -6.40 2.23
C ARG A 31 -22.96 -5.63 3.54
N LEU A 32 -22.05 -4.71 3.87
CA LEU A 32 -22.13 -3.87 5.06
C LEU A 32 -22.98 -2.60 4.86
N GLY A 33 -23.43 -2.33 3.64
CA GLY A 33 -24.25 -1.14 3.33
C GLY A 33 -23.48 0.18 3.42
N VAL A 34 -22.15 0.15 3.26
CA VAL A 34 -21.28 1.33 3.33
C VAL A 34 -21.11 1.96 1.95
N SER A 35 -20.94 3.28 1.89
CA SER A 35 -20.73 3.98 0.62
C SER A 35 -19.41 3.58 -0.04
N GLU A 36 -19.35 3.63 -1.38
CA GLU A 36 -18.12 3.33 -2.14
C GLU A 36 -16.93 4.20 -1.69
N GLY A 37 -17.21 5.46 -1.33
CA GLY A 37 -16.20 6.36 -0.75
C GLY A 37 -15.65 5.85 0.59
N ALA A 38 -16.49 5.34 1.49
CA ALA A 38 -16.05 4.74 2.75
C ALA A 38 -15.28 3.43 2.52
N VAL A 39 -15.68 2.66 1.50
CA VAL A 39 -15.01 1.42 1.10
C VAL A 39 -13.58 1.68 0.64
N GLY A 40 -13.40 2.66 -0.25
CA GLY A 40 -12.08 3.06 -0.72
C GLY A 40 -11.23 3.75 0.37
N SER A 41 -11.80 4.71 1.10
CA SER A 41 -11.05 5.52 2.05
C SER A 41 -10.67 4.80 3.36
N ILE A 42 -11.40 3.76 3.76
CA ILE A 42 -11.13 3.04 5.00
C ILE A 42 -10.60 1.64 4.70
N PHE A 43 -11.41 0.78 4.06
CA PHE A 43 -11.02 -0.62 3.90
C PHE A 43 -9.87 -0.80 2.91
N ALA A 44 -9.93 -0.15 1.75
CA ALA A 44 -8.85 -0.25 0.77
C ALA A 44 -7.58 0.45 1.28
N ALA A 45 -7.72 1.68 1.82
CA ALA A 45 -6.60 2.43 2.36
C ALA A 45 -5.83 1.65 3.44
N ILE A 46 -6.51 1.11 4.45
CA ILE A 46 -5.86 0.34 5.52
C ILE A 46 -5.16 -0.89 4.94
N GLY A 47 -5.83 -1.67 4.10
CA GLY A 47 -5.24 -2.90 3.56
C GLY A 47 -3.98 -2.65 2.74
N THR A 48 -3.95 -1.56 1.96
CA THR A 48 -2.79 -1.21 1.13
C THR A 48 -1.62 -0.64 1.89
N THR A 49 -1.83 -0.05 3.08
CA THR A 49 -0.74 0.58 3.85
C THR A 49 -0.22 -0.31 4.98
N LEU A 50 -0.84 -1.47 5.24
CA LEU A 50 -0.39 -2.40 6.27
C LEU A 50 1.07 -2.84 6.09
N PRO A 51 1.53 -3.26 4.89
CA PRO A 51 2.94 -3.63 4.70
C PRO A 51 3.89 -2.48 5.01
N GLU A 52 3.58 -1.27 4.55
CA GLU A 52 4.39 -0.07 4.72
C GLU A 52 4.39 0.40 6.18
N THR A 53 3.27 0.26 6.88
CA THR A 53 3.13 0.61 8.30
C THR A 53 3.87 -0.39 9.20
N SER A 54 4.10 -1.62 8.75
CA SER A 54 4.88 -2.60 9.53
C SER A 54 6.34 -2.18 9.71
N ILE A 55 6.93 -1.51 8.71
CA ILE A 55 8.33 -1.04 8.74
C ILE A 55 8.58 -0.08 9.91
N PRO A 56 7.86 1.05 10.06
CA PRO A 56 8.07 1.95 11.19
C PRO A 56 7.67 1.31 12.52
N ILE A 57 6.69 0.41 12.55
CA ILE A 57 6.36 -0.34 13.79
C ILE A 57 7.58 -1.14 14.24
N ILE A 58 8.18 -1.94 13.35
CA ILE A 58 9.35 -2.75 13.68
C ILE A 58 10.53 -1.84 14.04
N ALA A 59 10.80 -0.84 13.20
CA ALA A 59 11.95 0.04 13.34
C ALA A 59 11.94 0.88 14.63
N ILE A 60 10.77 1.36 15.07
CA ILE A 60 10.65 2.21 16.26
C ILE A 60 10.50 1.40 17.54
N PHE A 61 9.74 0.29 17.51
CA PHE A 61 9.46 -0.48 18.72
C PHE A 61 10.44 -1.61 18.98
N PHE A 62 11.12 -2.12 17.94
CA PHE A 62 12.03 -3.25 18.03
C PHE A 62 13.45 -2.92 17.53
N GLY A 63 13.68 -1.73 16.97
CA GLY A 63 15.01 -1.26 16.62
C GLY A 63 15.80 -0.88 17.87
N GLU A 64 17.09 -1.17 17.87
CA GLU A 64 18.01 -0.83 18.98
C GLU A 64 18.90 0.37 18.61
N SER A 65 18.97 0.71 17.32
CA SER A 65 19.84 1.75 16.78
C SER A 65 19.10 3.01 16.32
N GLN A 66 19.81 4.14 16.31
CA GLN A 66 19.31 5.39 15.75
C GLN A 66 19.04 5.26 14.23
N GLU A 67 19.88 4.48 13.52
CA GLU A 67 19.73 4.26 12.09
C GLU A 67 18.41 3.55 11.74
N GLU A 68 18.01 2.55 12.54
CA GLU A 68 16.70 1.89 12.36
C GLU A 68 15.56 2.87 12.60
N THR A 69 15.64 3.70 13.64
CA THR A 69 14.63 4.72 13.92
C THR A 69 14.49 5.71 12.75
N ASP A 70 15.62 6.12 12.15
CA ASP A 70 15.63 7.02 10.99
C ASP A 70 15.01 6.36 9.75
N VAL A 71 15.20 5.05 9.54
CA VAL A 71 14.50 4.28 8.49
C VAL A 71 12.99 4.27 8.74
N GLY A 72 12.56 4.09 9.99
CA GLY A 72 11.15 4.15 10.37
C GLY A 72 10.53 5.52 10.06
N LEU A 73 11.21 6.60 10.42
CA LEU A 73 10.80 7.97 10.07
C LEU A 73 10.73 8.17 8.55
N GLY A 74 11.72 7.65 7.82
CA GLY A 74 11.74 7.66 6.37
C GLY A 74 10.54 6.93 5.75
N ALA A 75 10.14 5.79 6.30
CA ALA A 75 8.96 5.05 5.83
C ALA A 75 7.65 5.82 6.09
N ILE A 76 7.51 6.44 7.26
CA ILE A 76 6.32 7.24 7.61
C ILE A 76 6.17 8.43 6.67
N LEU A 77 7.27 9.17 6.42
CA LEU A 77 7.24 10.36 5.57
C LEU A 77 7.23 10.01 4.07
N GLY A 78 7.88 8.92 3.68
CA GLY A 78 8.00 8.50 2.29
C GLY A 78 6.66 8.15 1.66
N ALA A 79 5.77 7.48 2.40
CA ALA A 79 4.46 7.08 1.89
C ALA A 79 3.59 8.26 1.39
N PRO A 80 3.30 9.32 2.17
CA PRO A 80 2.52 10.47 1.67
C PRO A 80 3.25 11.25 0.57
N PHE A 81 4.58 11.32 0.59
CA PHE A 81 5.34 11.94 -0.51
C PHE A 81 5.22 11.15 -1.81
N MET A 82 5.35 9.83 -1.78
CA MET A 82 5.16 8.98 -2.97
C MET A 82 3.74 9.11 -3.52
N LEU A 83 2.73 9.12 -2.65
CA LEU A 83 1.34 9.28 -3.07
C LEU A 83 1.11 10.64 -3.75
N SER A 84 1.57 11.73 -3.13
CA SER A 84 1.36 13.09 -3.63
C SER A 84 2.16 13.42 -4.89
N THR A 85 3.39 12.90 -5.02
CA THR A 85 4.30 13.27 -6.13
C THR A 85 4.25 12.30 -7.31
N LEU A 86 3.92 11.03 -7.07
CA LEU A 86 3.96 9.99 -8.10
C LEU A 86 2.56 9.47 -8.41
N VAL A 87 1.86 8.95 -7.40
CA VAL A 87 0.61 8.21 -7.61
C VAL A 87 -0.52 9.12 -8.07
N LEU A 88 -0.76 10.25 -7.39
CA LEU A 88 -1.83 11.17 -7.75
C LEU A 88 -1.66 11.76 -9.16
N PRO A 89 -0.48 12.24 -9.59
CA PRO A 89 -0.29 12.70 -10.97
C PRO A 89 -0.49 11.60 -12.02
N ILE A 90 0.01 10.38 -11.78
CA ILE A 90 -0.17 9.25 -12.71
C ILE A 90 -1.65 8.89 -12.83
N LEU A 91 -2.37 8.82 -11.70
CA LEU A 91 -3.80 8.53 -11.69
C LEU A 91 -4.59 9.61 -12.43
N ALA A 92 -4.27 10.89 -12.20
CA ALA A 92 -4.90 12.00 -12.89
C ALA A 92 -4.68 11.92 -14.41
N PHE A 93 -3.45 11.60 -14.84
CA PHE A 93 -3.15 11.40 -16.26
C PHE A 93 -3.92 10.21 -16.86
N LEU A 94 -4.00 9.10 -16.14
CA LEU A 94 -4.69 7.90 -16.60
C LEU A 94 -6.21 8.10 -16.74
N LEU A 95 -6.81 8.94 -15.88
CA LEU A 95 -8.24 9.31 -15.98
C LEU A 95 -8.55 10.30 -17.12
N MET A 96 -7.54 10.99 -17.66
CA MET A 96 -7.70 11.88 -18.81
C MET A 96 -7.61 11.15 -20.16
N LEU A 97 -7.08 9.91 -20.17
CA LEU A 97 -7.01 9.04 -21.36
C LEU A 97 -8.32 8.28 -21.57
#